data_AF-A0A413EFU4-F1
#
_entry.id   AF-A0A413EFU4-F1
#
_cell.length_a   1.000
_cell.length_b   1.000
_cell.length_c   1.000
_cell.angle_alpha   90.00
_cell.angle_beta   90.00
_cell.angle_gamma   90.00
#
_symmetry.space_group_name_H-M   'P 1'
#
loop_
_entity.id
_entity.type
_entity.pdbx_description
1 polymer ?
#
loop_
_entity_poly.entity_id
_entity_poly.type
_entity_poly.pdbx_seq_one_letter_code
_entity_poly.pdbx_strand_id
1 'polypeptide(L)'
;MNIQKKLIEVLSQKATSPFFFLGSGFSRRYIGLEKWDELLKVFADKVGKPYGYYKSNANGNLPQVASLIAKDFQDKIWSDEKFFSFREKYGDNLTTDESAFKYAISEYLQSKLKPSISDYLNLSKEIEILQKLNVDSIITTNWDTFIEQLFPSYEVYIGQEELLFSNSILMGEIFKIHGSITEPDSLVVTQKDYDTFSIKNPYLAAKLITIFVEHPIIFIGYSLNDPNIISLISSIVSCLNTEKLRLLQNNLIFIEYNDDPNAIPEFKESSMLIGDTNLPICIVSAYSYEPVYNAINSIQRKIPAKVLRCCKEQFYQLILTQDPQNKMAVIDGNNIDKKSDIEFLWGIGVVSNQPSSIGYKSIGVNEIIKDVLNINKAHLDSDSILKLSIPECQGYVPKYKFLRDVGVNSIEKLKKSPYTGLLLYKKNDLENKSYKNTFAKKYSNKSIADLIKQLDKDKVCFFIIYAKLQSDDIELIEKFLVDNYEHYMVNKGQYRSYYRKLVCYYDLLKYGF
;
A
#
# COMPACT_ATOMS: atom_id res chain seq x y z
N MET A 1 16.26 -11.58 27.57
CA MET A 1 14.95 -11.17 26.99
C MET A 1 15.18 -10.91 25.51
N ASN A 2 14.44 -11.57 24.61
CA ASN A 2 14.72 -11.55 23.15
C ASN A 2 14.61 -10.12 22.60
N ILE A 3 15.66 -9.60 21.94
CA ILE A 3 15.70 -8.26 21.34
C ILE A 3 14.52 -7.99 20.40
N GLN A 4 14.05 -9.03 19.72
CA GLN A 4 12.90 -8.95 18.82
C GLN A 4 11.64 -8.49 19.57
N LYS A 5 11.40 -8.98 20.79
CA LYS A 5 10.22 -8.58 21.60
C LYS A 5 10.31 -7.11 22.01
N LYS A 6 11.48 -6.65 22.48
CA LYS A 6 11.69 -5.25 22.86
C LYS A 6 11.50 -4.31 21.67
N LEU A 7 12.03 -4.67 20.50
CA LEU A 7 11.84 -3.90 19.28
C LEU A 7 10.36 -3.83 18.88
N ILE A 8 9.64 -4.95 18.96
CA ILE A 8 8.19 -4.96 18.70
C ILE A 8 7.46 -4.03 19.67
N GLU A 9 7.79 -4.06 20.97
CA GLU A 9 7.19 -3.18 21.97
C GLU A 9 7.42 -1.71 21.65
N VAL A 10 8.64 -1.30 21.28
CA VAL A 10 8.95 0.09 20.91
C VAL A 10 8.24 0.50 19.63
N LEU A 11 8.32 -0.33 18.58
CA LEU A 11 7.75 0.02 17.29
C LEU A 11 6.22 0.02 17.30
N SER A 12 5.58 -0.82 18.12
CA SER A 12 4.11 -0.90 18.24
C SER A 12 3.50 0.28 19.01
N GLN A 13 4.30 1.12 19.67
CA GLN A 13 3.80 2.34 20.31
C GLN A 13 3.35 3.39 19.28
N LYS A 14 3.77 3.26 18.02
CA LYS A 14 3.38 4.16 16.93
C LYS A 14 2.40 3.44 16.01
N ALA A 15 1.40 4.19 15.54
CA ALA A 15 0.43 3.70 14.57
C ALA A 15 0.99 3.63 13.14
N THR A 16 2.13 4.26 12.91
CA THR A 16 2.79 4.42 11.62
C THR A 16 3.88 3.37 11.41
N SER A 17 4.30 3.19 10.15
CA SER A 17 5.34 2.21 9.81
C SER A 17 6.71 2.89 9.86
N PRO A 18 7.79 2.14 10.10
CA PRO A 18 9.11 2.74 10.24
C PRO A 18 9.63 3.28 8.91
N PHE A 19 10.49 4.29 9.02
CA PHE A 19 11.37 4.75 7.95
C PHE A 19 12.75 4.17 8.15
N PHE A 20 13.43 3.87 7.04
CA PHE A 20 14.84 3.49 7.06
C PHE A 20 15.72 4.68 6.73
N PHE A 21 16.78 4.85 7.50
CA PHE A 21 17.88 5.75 7.18
C PHE A 21 19.14 4.89 6.99
N LEU A 22 19.58 4.70 5.75
CA LEU A 22 20.62 3.74 5.38
C LEU A 22 21.93 4.43 5.02
N GLY A 23 22.98 4.09 5.76
CA GLY A 23 24.32 4.63 5.61
C GLY A 23 25.29 3.65 4.99
N SER A 24 26.54 4.07 4.81
CA SER A 24 27.54 3.29 4.08
C SER A 24 27.79 1.92 4.71
N GLY A 25 27.62 1.78 6.04
CA GLY A 25 27.72 0.50 6.72
C GLY A 25 26.72 -0.56 6.22
N PHE A 26 25.57 -0.15 5.67
CA PHE A 26 24.59 -1.05 5.05
C PHE A 26 25.16 -1.67 3.77
N SER A 27 25.64 -0.85 2.85
CA SER A 27 26.26 -1.32 1.61
C SER A 27 27.54 -2.12 1.88
N ARG A 28 28.36 -1.70 2.86
CA ARG A 28 29.53 -2.47 3.31
C ARG A 28 29.16 -3.87 3.77
N ARG A 29 28.05 -4.02 4.52
CA ARG A 29 27.58 -5.31 5.04
C ARG A 29 27.13 -6.24 3.91
N TYR A 30 26.28 -5.77 3.01
CA TYR A 30 25.60 -6.64 2.06
C TYR A 30 26.33 -6.82 0.73
N ILE A 31 27.02 -5.78 0.27
CA ILE A 31 27.68 -5.78 -1.04
C ILE A 31 29.20 -5.58 -0.95
N GLY A 32 29.75 -5.48 0.27
CA GLY A 32 31.20 -5.51 0.50
C GLY A 32 31.94 -4.27 -0.02
N LEU A 33 31.26 -3.12 -0.11
CA LEU A 33 31.91 -1.88 -0.52
C LEU A 33 32.96 -1.40 0.50
N GLU A 34 33.84 -0.53 0.03
CA GLU A 34 34.89 0.09 0.80
C GLU A 34 34.32 1.16 1.77
N LYS A 35 35.06 1.46 2.85
CA LYS A 35 34.85 2.71 3.60
C LYS A 35 35.22 3.91 2.74
N TRP A 36 34.78 5.10 3.13
CA TRP A 36 35.06 6.31 2.37
C TRP A 36 36.58 6.57 2.20
N ASP A 37 37.38 6.43 3.26
CA ASP A 37 38.83 6.61 3.17
C ASP A 37 39.51 5.51 2.33
N GLU A 38 38.97 4.29 2.33
CA GLU A 38 39.45 3.16 1.53
C GLU A 38 39.13 3.38 0.04
N LEU A 39 37.94 3.88 -0.29
CA LEU A 39 37.59 4.26 -1.66
C LEU A 39 38.51 5.36 -2.19
N LEU A 40 38.78 6.40 -1.39
CA LEU A 40 39.70 7.47 -1.79
C LEU A 40 41.14 6.95 -2.00
N LYS A 41 41.60 5.93 -1.26
CA LYS A 41 42.90 5.28 -1.52
C LYS A 41 42.94 4.64 -2.92
N VAL A 42 41.88 3.94 -3.32
CA VAL A 42 41.80 3.32 -4.67
C VAL A 42 42.01 4.35 -5.77
N PHE A 43 41.40 5.53 -5.62
CA PHE A 43 41.52 6.59 -6.62
C PHE A 43 42.84 7.38 -6.52
N ALA A 44 43.39 7.57 -5.32
CA ALA A 44 44.74 8.11 -5.16
C ALA A 44 45.77 7.26 -5.91
N ASP A 45 45.67 5.93 -5.79
CA ASP A 45 46.53 4.98 -6.49
C ASP A 45 46.34 5.04 -8.02
N LYS A 46 45.10 5.20 -8.51
CA LYS A 46 44.81 5.40 -9.95
C LYS A 46 45.43 6.67 -10.52
N VAL A 47 45.48 7.75 -9.72
CA VAL A 47 46.19 8.99 -10.09
C VAL A 47 47.71 8.78 -10.08
N GLY A 48 48.21 7.90 -9.21
CA GLY A 48 49.63 7.61 -9.04
C GLY A 48 50.30 8.43 -7.93
N LYS A 49 49.52 8.99 -6.98
CA LYS A 49 50.05 9.68 -5.80
C LYS A 49 49.62 8.94 -4.53
N PRO A 50 50.50 8.78 -3.51
CA PRO A 50 50.13 8.10 -2.27
C PRO A 50 48.96 8.78 -1.56
N TYR A 51 48.00 8.03 -1.04
CA TYR A 51 46.88 8.58 -0.27
C TYR A 51 47.32 9.51 0.88
N GLY A 52 48.45 9.20 1.51
CA GLY A 52 49.03 10.02 2.59
C GLY A 52 49.31 11.47 2.17
N TYR A 53 49.69 11.71 0.91
CA TYR A 53 49.92 13.05 0.35
C TYR A 53 48.64 13.90 0.39
N TYR A 54 47.53 13.33 -0.08
CA TYR A 54 46.24 14.03 -0.07
C TYR A 54 45.75 14.24 1.35
N LYS A 55 45.84 13.21 2.19
CA LYS A 55 45.39 13.26 3.59
C LYS A 55 46.12 14.35 4.39
N SER A 56 47.44 14.47 4.22
CA SER A 56 48.21 15.51 4.92
C SER A 56 47.85 16.91 4.46
N ASN A 57 47.65 17.11 3.15
CA ASN A 57 47.34 18.43 2.58
C ASN A 57 45.91 18.89 2.88
N ALA A 58 45.03 17.95 3.19
CA ALA A 58 43.64 18.20 3.59
C ALA A 58 43.41 18.18 5.12
N ASN A 59 44.48 18.10 5.94
CA ASN A 59 44.37 17.94 7.40
C ASN A 59 43.45 16.78 7.84
N GLY A 60 43.39 15.71 7.04
CA GLY A 60 42.53 14.56 7.28
C GLY A 60 41.05 14.75 6.95
N ASN A 61 40.61 15.91 6.44
CA ASN A 61 39.23 16.14 6.01
C ASN A 61 38.95 15.39 4.70
N LEU A 62 38.06 14.39 4.74
CA LEU A 62 37.79 13.51 3.59
C LEU A 62 37.19 14.22 2.36
N PRO A 63 36.20 15.13 2.48
CA PRO A 63 35.75 15.93 1.34
C PRO A 63 36.88 16.73 0.66
N GLN A 64 37.79 17.33 1.43
CA GLN A 64 38.96 18.03 0.90
C GLN A 64 39.94 17.08 0.22
N VAL A 65 40.21 15.90 0.81
CA VAL A 65 41.00 14.84 0.18
C VAL A 65 40.39 14.47 -1.18
N ALA A 66 39.09 14.26 -1.24
CA ALA A 66 38.38 13.93 -2.46
C ALA A 66 38.51 15.05 -3.52
N SER A 67 38.44 16.32 -3.11
CA SER A 67 38.61 17.47 -4.00
C SER A 67 40.01 17.52 -4.62
N LEU A 68 41.04 17.25 -3.82
CA LEU A 68 42.42 17.20 -4.30
C LEU A 68 42.65 16.03 -5.28
N ILE A 69 42.08 14.86 -4.97
CA ILE A 69 42.12 13.70 -5.87
C ILE A 69 41.39 14.01 -7.17
N ALA A 70 40.19 14.60 -7.10
CA ALA A 70 39.40 14.96 -8.28
C ALA A 70 40.19 15.86 -9.24
N LYS A 71 40.86 16.89 -8.69
CA LYS A 71 41.70 17.81 -9.46
C LYS A 71 42.84 17.08 -10.18
N ASP A 72 43.61 16.26 -9.48
CA ASP A 72 44.71 15.52 -10.11
C ASP A 72 44.19 14.43 -11.07
N PHE A 73 43.02 13.85 -10.79
CA PHE A 73 42.37 12.87 -11.65
C PHE A 73 41.92 13.50 -12.98
N GLN A 74 41.43 14.74 -12.95
CA GLN A 74 41.08 15.49 -14.15
C GLN A 74 42.29 15.63 -15.09
N ASP A 75 43.46 16.03 -14.59
CA ASP A 75 44.66 16.11 -15.43
C ASP A 75 45.10 14.73 -15.95
N LYS A 76 44.98 13.72 -15.09
CA LYS A 76 45.38 12.34 -15.40
C LYS A 76 44.53 11.73 -16.51
N ILE A 77 43.22 12.01 -16.51
CA ILE A 77 42.29 11.39 -17.46
C ILE A 77 42.52 11.85 -18.89
N TRP A 78 42.98 13.08 -19.09
CA TRP A 78 43.24 13.63 -20.43
C TRP A 78 44.66 13.38 -20.93
N SER A 79 45.60 13.06 -20.04
CA SER A 79 47.01 12.87 -20.38
C SER A 79 47.44 11.41 -20.52
N ASP A 80 46.76 10.46 -19.88
CA ASP A 80 47.16 9.04 -19.86
C ASP A 80 46.27 8.20 -20.81
N GLU A 81 46.91 7.44 -21.70
CA GLU A 81 46.25 6.54 -22.67
C GLU A 81 45.43 5.44 -22.00
N LYS A 82 45.73 5.09 -20.74
CA LYS A 82 44.94 4.10 -19.99
C LYS A 82 43.48 4.49 -19.79
N PHE A 83 43.16 5.78 -19.89
CA PHE A 83 41.79 6.29 -19.78
C PHE A 83 41.11 6.51 -21.13
N PHE A 84 41.71 6.07 -22.25
CA PHE A 84 41.13 6.20 -23.58
C PHE A 84 39.69 5.68 -23.64
N SER A 85 39.45 4.43 -23.21
CA SER A 85 38.10 3.85 -23.20
C SER A 85 37.12 4.58 -22.29
N PHE A 86 37.60 5.16 -21.18
CA PHE A 86 36.76 5.98 -20.30
C PHE A 86 36.34 7.28 -21.01
N ARG A 87 37.28 7.94 -21.70
CA ARG A 87 37.02 9.16 -22.47
C ARG A 87 36.08 8.89 -23.63
N GLU A 88 36.24 7.78 -24.35
CA GLU A 88 35.30 7.38 -25.41
C GLU A 88 33.87 7.21 -24.87
N LYS A 89 33.74 6.63 -23.67
CA LYS A 89 32.44 6.32 -23.08
C LYS A 89 31.74 7.53 -22.46
N TYR A 90 32.49 8.43 -21.83
CA TYR A 90 31.93 9.49 -20.98
C TYR A 90 32.39 10.89 -21.34
N GLY A 91 33.36 11.07 -22.24
CA GLY A 91 34.03 12.35 -22.49
C GLY A 91 33.07 13.51 -22.77
N ASP A 92 32.04 13.28 -23.57
CA ASP A 92 31.03 14.29 -23.92
C ASP A 92 30.11 14.66 -22.75
N ASN A 93 30.01 13.80 -21.72
CA ASN A 93 29.21 14.03 -20.52
C ASN A 93 30.00 14.76 -19.41
N LEU A 94 31.32 14.91 -19.53
CA LEU A 94 32.16 15.55 -18.51
C LEU A 94 32.01 17.07 -18.58
N THR A 95 31.11 17.62 -17.77
CA THR A 95 30.76 19.06 -17.80
C THR A 95 31.55 19.91 -16.81
N THR A 96 32.17 19.31 -15.80
CA THR A 96 32.94 20.01 -14.77
C THR A 96 34.30 19.34 -14.53
N ASP A 97 35.17 20.03 -13.80
CA ASP A 97 36.48 19.53 -13.35
C ASP A 97 36.38 18.40 -12.32
N GLU A 98 35.20 18.18 -11.73
CA GLU A 98 34.94 17.08 -10.78
C GLU A 98 34.14 15.92 -11.43
N SER A 99 33.53 16.14 -12.61
CA SER A 99 32.70 15.14 -13.30
C SER A 99 33.49 13.86 -13.58
N ALA A 100 34.71 13.97 -14.10
CA ALA A 100 35.55 12.81 -14.42
C ALA A 100 35.72 11.88 -13.22
N PHE A 101 35.95 12.45 -12.03
CA PHE A 101 36.11 11.72 -10.79
C PHE A 101 34.82 11.04 -10.36
N LYS A 102 33.68 11.75 -10.41
CA LYS A 102 32.37 11.19 -10.06
C LYS A 102 31.96 10.05 -10.99
N TYR A 103 32.14 10.19 -12.30
CA TYR A 103 31.87 9.12 -13.27
C TYR A 103 32.76 7.90 -13.03
N ALA A 104 34.04 8.11 -12.70
CA ALA A 104 34.95 7.02 -12.38
C ALA A 104 34.57 6.28 -11.09
N ILE A 105 34.09 7.00 -10.07
CA ILE A 105 33.49 6.40 -8.86
C ILE A 105 32.25 5.59 -9.24
N SER A 106 31.34 6.14 -10.03
CA SER A 106 30.13 5.44 -10.46
C SER A 106 30.45 4.14 -11.19
N GLU A 107 31.37 4.16 -12.16
CA GLU A 107 31.78 2.96 -12.88
C GLU A 107 32.45 1.94 -11.97
N TYR A 108 33.29 2.40 -11.03
CA TYR A 108 33.93 1.53 -10.05
C TYR A 108 32.89 0.81 -9.16
N LEU A 109 31.94 1.55 -8.59
CA LEU A 109 30.91 0.98 -7.72
C LEU A 109 29.95 0.08 -8.50
N GLN A 110 29.57 0.48 -9.72
CA GLN A 110 28.74 -0.35 -10.59
C GLN A 110 29.40 -1.71 -10.87
N SER A 111 30.73 -1.76 -11.00
CA SER A 111 31.47 -3.01 -11.22
C SER A 111 31.45 -3.97 -10.01
N LYS A 112 31.14 -3.47 -8.81
CA LYS A 112 31.04 -4.26 -7.58
C LYS A 112 29.64 -4.85 -7.37
N LEU A 113 28.63 -4.22 -7.96
CA LEU A 113 27.24 -4.65 -7.86
C LEU A 113 27.00 -5.93 -8.66
N LYS A 114 26.15 -6.80 -8.12
CA LYS A 114 25.69 -7.99 -8.83
C LYS A 114 24.46 -7.68 -9.69
N PRO A 115 24.29 -8.39 -10.82
CA PRO A 115 23.13 -8.21 -11.69
C PRO A 115 21.80 -8.51 -11.01
N SER A 116 21.76 -9.57 -10.19
CA SER A 116 20.55 -9.98 -9.46
C SER A 116 20.80 -10.02 -7.96
N ILE A 117 19.75 -9.75 -7.19
CA ILE A 117 19.75 -9.88 -5.72
C ILE A 117 20.04 -11.32 -5.27
N SER A 118 19.66 -12.31 -6.08
CA SER A 118 19.92 -13.73 -5.84
C SER A 118 21.40 -14.11 -5.88
N ASP A 119 22.24 -13.26 -6.47
CA ASP A 119 23.66 -13.52 -6.64
C ASP A 119 24.47 -13.13 -5.38
N TYR A 120 23.85 -12.45 -4.42
CA TYR A 120 24.44 -12.16 -3.11
C TYR A 120 24.25 -13.37 -2.18
N LEU A 121 25.24 -14.27 -2.17
CA LEU A 121 25.20 -15.51 -1.38
C LEU A 121 25.43 -15.27 0.11
N ASN A 122 26.15 -14.20 0.48
CA ASN A 122 26.43 -13.86 1.87
C ASN A 122 25.19 -13.22 2.50
N LEU A 123 24.86 -13.61 3.75
CA LEU A 123 23.71 -13.07 4.50
C LEU A 123 22.37 -13.22 3.74
N SER A 124 22.24 -14.25 2.90
CA SER A 124 21.06 -14.49 2.07
C SER A 124 19.73 -14.54 2.85
N LYS A 125 19.77 -15.06 4.09
CA LYS A 125 18.61 -15.04 4.99
C LYS A 125 18.18 -13.63 5.38
N GLU A 126 19.13 -12.75 5.70
CA GLU A 126 18.83 -11.35 6.02
C GLU A 126 18.26 -10.63 4.80
N ILE A 127 18.86 -10.85 3.63
CA ILE A 127 18.37 -10.33 2.35
C ILE A 127 16.93 -10.81 2.07
N GLU A 128 16.65 -12.10 2.26
CA GLU A 128 15.31 -12.66 2.03
C GLU A 128 14.24 -12.03 2.93
N ILE A 129 14.57 -11.75 4.20
CA ILE A 129 13.66 -11.06 5.11
C ILE A 129 13.54 -9.58 4.70
N LEU A 130 14.66 -8.92 4.38
CA LEU A 130 14.71 -7.53 3.94
C LEU A 130 13.82 -7.26 2.74
N GLN A 131 13.83 -8.14 1.73
CA GLN A 131 12.99 -8.01 0.53
C GLN A 131 11.49 -8.08 0.83
N LYS A 132 11.11 -8.74 1.93
CA LYS A 132 9.72 -8.83 2.39
C LYS A 132 9.34 -7.67 3.30
N LEU A 133 10.28 -6.76 3.60
CA LEU A 133 9.96 -5.63 4.45
C LEU A 133 9.05 -4.63 3.76
N ASN A 134 8.10 -4.10 4.51
CA ASN A 134 7.21 -3.03 4.07
C ASN A 134 7.41 -1.80 4.97
N VAL A 135 8.43 -1.01 4.64
CA VAL A 135 8.77 0.26 5.30
C VAL A 135 8.14 1.42 4.56
N ASP A 136 7.78 2.51 5.24
CA ASP A 136 7.06 3.61 4.58
C ASP A 136 7.94 4.27 3.53
N SER A 137 9.16 4.67 3.85
CA SER A 137 10.15 5.10 2.84
C SER A 137 11.57 4.91 3.37
N ILE A 138 12.52 5.06 2.46
CA ILE A 138 13.93 4.88 2.71
C ILE A 138 14.64 6.18 2.38
N ILE A 139 15.50 6.65 3.26
CA ILE A 139 16.42 7.76 3.02
C ILE A 139 17.82 7.18 3.09
N THR A 140 18.69 7.52 2.15
CA THR A 140 20.05 7.00 2.13
C THR A 140 21.07 8.02 1.63
N THR A 141 22.26 7.97 2.22
CA THR A 141 23.44 8.68 1.72
C THR A 141 24.33 7.79 0.84
N ASN A 142 23.87 6.60 0.50
CA ASN A 142 24.62 5.65 -0.31
C ASN A 142 24.39 5.91 -1.80
N TRP A 143 25.46 5.78 -2.58
CA TRP A 143 25.43 6.06 -4.01
C TRP A 143 25.02 4.84 -4.84
N ASP A 144 25.31 3.63 -4.36
CA ASP A 144 25.05 2.37 -5.05
C ASP A 144 23.56 2.08 -5.22
N THR A 145 23.21 1.14 -6.12
CA THR A 145 21.81 0.82 -6.44
C THR A 145 21.28 -0.44 -5.74
N PHE A 146 21.90 -0.89 -4.65
CA PHE A 146 21.53 -2.15 -4.00
C PHE A 146 20.15 -2.07 -3.33
N ILE A 147 19.79 -0.92 -2.76
CA ILE A 147 18.51 -0.78 -2.08
C ILE A 147 17.33 -0.77 -3.07
N GLU A 148 17.55 -0.27 -4.27
CA GLU A 148 16.60 -0.29 -5.39
C GLU A 148 16.37 -1.73 -5.87
N GLN A 149 17.40 -2.58 -5.83
CA GLN A 149 17.25 -4.02 -6.11
C GLN A 149 16.42 -4.73 -5.03
N LEU A 150 16.53 -4.31 -3.76
CA LEU A 150 15.74 -4.86 -2.65
C LEU A 150 14.27 -4.39 -2.70
N PHE A 151 14.03 -3.15 -3.13
CA PHE A 151 12.71 -2.52 -3.16
C PHE A 151 12.36 -2.00 -4.57
N PRO A 152 12.25 -2.89 -5.58
CA PRO A 152 12.09 -2.49 -6.99
C PRO A 152 10.76 -1.78 -7.29
N SER A 153 9.80 -1.83 -6.36
CA SER A 153 8.51 -1.17 -6.49
C SER A 153 8.49 0.27 -5.94
N TYR A 154 9.57 0.71 -5.31
CA TYR A 154 9.67 2.03 -4.71
C TYR A 154 10.16 3.03 -5.77
N GLU A 155 9.63 4.24 -5.72
CA GLU A 155 10.10 5.30 -6.61
C GLU A 155 11.35 5.96 -6.03
N VAL A 156 12.35 6.14 -6.88
CA VAL A 156 13.65 6.65 -6.48
C VAL A 156 13.72 8.13 -6.83
N TYR A 157 14.14 8.94 -5.86
CA TYR A 157 14.46 10.35 -6.04
C TYR A 157 15.93 10.59 -5.73
N ILE A 158 16.61 11.28 -6.63
CA ILE A 158 18.05 11.49 -6.59
C ILE A 158 18.35 12.95 -6.23
N GLY A 159 19.21 13.13 -5.22
CA GLY A 159 19.61 14.44 -4.74
C GLY A 159 18.56 15.15 -3.87
N GLN A 160 18.94 16.29 -3.30
CA GLN A 160 18.07 17.07 -2.41
C GLN A 160 16.96 17.81 -3.17
N GLU A 161 17.19 18.22 -4.42
CA GLU A 161 16.22 19.04 -5.17
C GLU A 161 14.96 18.24 -5.52
N GLU A 162 15.10 17.00 -5.99
CA GLU A 162 13.95 16.15 -6.28
C GLU A 162 13.12 15.88 -5.03
N LEU A 163 13.74 15.71 -3.88
CA LEU A 163 13.00 15.61 -2.62
C LEU A 163 12.20 16.90 -2.33
N LEU A 164 12.71 18.09 -2.66
CA LEU A 164 11.99 19.34 -2.37
C LEU A 164 10.85 19.63 -3.34
N PHE A 165 11.00 19.27 -4.62
CA PHE A 165 10.08 19.66 -5.69
C PHE A 165 9.21 18.53 -6.23
N SER A 166 9.43 17.28 -5.80
CA SER A 166 8.53 16.17 -6.13
C SER A 166 7.20 16.27 -5.38
N ASN A 167 6.14 15.74 -6.02
CA ASN A 167 4.86 15.41 -5.37
C ASN A 167 5.00 14.18 -4.46
N SER A 168 6.08 14.13 -3.68
CA SER A 168 6.38 13.02 -2.80
C SER A 168 5.29 12.86 -1.75
N ILE A 169 4.83 11.62 -1.62
CA ILE A 169 3.76 11.24 -0.72
C ILE A 169 4.30 10.63 0.58
N LEU A 170 5.62 10.45 0.66
CA LEU A 170 6.41 9.88 1.75
C LEU A 170 6.02 8.41 2.02
N MET A 171 5.78 7.66 0.94
CA MET A 171 5.33 6.28 1.00
C MET A 171 5.75 5.51 -0.25
N GLY A 172 6.45 4.39 -0.08
CA GLY A 172 7.04 3.63 -1.18
C GLY A 172 8.09 4.42 -1.96
N GLU A 173 8.93 5.19 -1.26
CA GLU A 173 9.92 6.10 -1.86
C GLU A 173 11.34 5.82 -1.34
N ILE A 174 12.34 5.99 -2.19
CA ILE A 174 13.77 5.94 -1.85
C ILE A 174 14.38 7.30 -2.16
N PHE A 175 14.89 7.99 -1.15
CA PHE A 175 15.54 9.29 -1.26
C PHE A 175 17.04 9.17 -1.14
N LYS A 176 17.76 9.34 -2.25
CA LYS A 176 19.22 9.29 -2.30
C LYS A 176 19.79 10.69 -2.18
N ILE A 177 19.84 11.19 -0.95
CA ILE A 177 20.14 12.59 -0.66
C ILE A 177 21.58 13.00 -1.00
N HIS A 178 22.49 12.04 -1.15
CA HIS A 178 23.88 12.26 -1.59
C HIS A 178 24.12 11.90 -3.07
N GLY A 179 23.05 11.80 -3.87
CA GLY A 179 23.13 11.42 -5.27
C GLY A 179 23.19 9.90 -5.50
N SER A 180 23.32 9.50 -6.76
CA SER A 180 23.32 8.10 -7.18
C SER A 180 24.35 7.85 -8.28
N ILE A 181 24.91 6.63 -8.34
CA ILE A 181 25.82 6.23 -9.43
C ILE A 181 25.14 6.23 -10.81
N THR A 182 23.82 6.18 -10.84
CA THR A 182 23.00 6.31 -12.06
C THR A 182 23.05 7.72 -12.65
N GLU A 183 23.34 8.73 -11.83
CA GLU A 183 23.48 10.13 -12.23
C GLU A 183 24.77 10.69 -11.62
N PRO A 184 25.95 10.41 -12.22
CA PRO A 184 27.23 10.64 -11.56
C PRO A 184 27.46 12.09 -11.10
N ASP A 185 27.00 13.10 -11.84
CA ASP A 185 27.19 14.50 -11.44
C ASP A 185 26.40 14.88 -10.16
N SER A 186 25.37 14.11 -9.80
CA SER A 186 24.59 14.28 -8.56
C SER A 186 25.33 13.86 -7.29
N LEU A 187 26.42 13.08 -7.43
CA LEU A 187 27.13 12.52 -6.28
C LEU A 187 27.70 13.62 -5.39
N VAL A 188 27.48 13.51 -4.08
CA VAL A 188 28.07 14.41 -3.07
C VAL A 188 29.40 13.82 -2.59
N VAL A 189 30.52 14.25 -3.17
CA VAL A 189 31.84 13.63 -2.97
C VAL A 189 32.89 14.64 -2.51
N THR A 190 32.98 15.79 -3.18
CA THR A 190 34.02 16.81 -2.96
C THR A 190 33.59 17.82 -1.89
N GLN A 191 34.52 18.65 -1.40
CA GLN A 191 34.22 19.71 -0.44
C GLN A 191 33.16 20.66 -1.00
N LYS A 192 33.26 21.01 -2.29
CA LYS A 192 32.27 21.85 -2.99
C LYS A 192 30.88 21.22 -2.96
N ASP A 193 30.78 19.91 -3.16
CA ASP A 193 29.50 19.21 -3.06
C ASP A 193 28.93 19.27 -1.65
N TYR A 194 29.75 19.00 -0.63
CA TYR A 194 29.34 19.05 0.78
C TYR A 194 28.92 20.46 1.23
N ASP A 195 29.63 21.50 0.77
CA ASP A 195 29.27 22.89 1.01
C ASP A 195 27.90 23.21 0.41
N THR A 196 27.66 22.79 -0.83
CA THR A 196 26.38 22.95 -1.53
C THR A 196 25.25 22.19 -0.84
N PHE A 197 25.50 20.95 -0.42
CA PHE A 197 24.57 20.12 0.31
C PHE A 197 24.20 20.73 1.68
N SER A 198 25.18 21.29 2.40
CA SER A 198 24.99 21.91 3.71
C SER A 198 24.09 23.15 3.63
N ILE A 199 24.28 23.99 2.62
CA ILE A 199 23.46 25.20 2.38
C ILE A 199 21.98 24.85 2.24
N LYS A 200 21.67 23.72 1.59
CA LYS A 200 20.30 23.26 1.31
C LYS A 200 19.71 22.35 2.41
N ASN A 201 20.53 21.95 3.40
CA ASN A 201 20.13 21.05 4.49
C ASN A 201 18.90 21.55 5.30
N PRO A 202 18.71 22.85 5.58
CA PRO A 202 17.51 23.31 6.30
C PRO A 202 16.19 22.96 5.62
N TYR A 203 16.15 22.96 4.28
CA TYR A 203 14.94 22.60 3.54
C TYR A 203 14.65 21.09 3.63
N LEU A 204 15.69 20.27 3.55
CA LEU A 204 15.62 18.83 3.80
C LEU A 204 15.09 18.55 5.20
N ALA A 205 15.68 19.18 6.22
CA ALA A 205 15.24 19.05 7.60
C ALA A 205 13.76 19.43 7.74
N ALA A 206 13.33 20.57 7.17
CA ALA A 206 11.94 21.04 7.22
C ALA A 206 10.94 19.99 6.70
N LYS A 207 11.25 19.31 5.60
CA LYS A 207 10.40 18.26 5.02
C LYS A 207 10.40 16.97 5.87
N LEU A 208 11.47 16.69 6.60
CA LEU A 208 11.63 15.49 7.42
C LEU A 208 11.14 15.63 8.87
N ILE A 209 10.94 16.84 9.40
CA ILE A 209 10.53 17.07 10.80
C ILE A 209 9.28 16.26 11.17
N THR A 210 8.24 16.31 10.34
CA THR A 210 6.97 15.61 10.59
C THR A 210 7.19 14.09 10.62
N ILE A 211 8.00 13.58 9.70
CA ILE A 211 8.36 12.16 9.63
C ILE A 211 9.06 11.71 10.91
N PHE A 212 10.05 12.47 11.38
CA PHE A 212 10.81 12.13 12.58
C PHE A 212 9.95 12.14 13.85
N VAL A 213 8.87 12.93 13.88
CA VAL A 213 7.93 12.99 15.01
C VAL A 213 6.89 11.86 14.94
N GLU A 214 6.38 11.57 13.74
CA GLU A 214 5.26 10.66 13.53
C GLU A 214 5.68 9.20 13.34
N HIS A 215 6.89 8.94 12.84
CA HIS A 215 7.37 7.60 12.47
C HIS A 215 8.61 7.18 13.30
N PRO A 216 8.74 5.88 13.62
CA PRO A 216 10.02 5.33 14.04
C PRO A 216 11.04 5.42 12.89
N ILE A 217 12.24 5.93 13.18
CA ILE A 217 13.36 6.06 12.24
C ILE A 217 14.43 5.05 12.62
N ILE A 218 14.70 4.11 11.72
CA ILE A 218 15.68 3.04 11.93
C ILE A 218 16.94 3.35 11.12
N PHE A 219 17.99 3.76 11.81
CA PHE A 219 19.30 4.02 11.24
C PHE A 219 20.09 2.73 11.14
N ILE A 220 20.54 2.37 9.94
CA ILE A 220 21.35 1.18 9.69
C ILE A 220 22.61 1.59 8.95
N GLY A 221 23.77 1.19 9.46
CA GLY A 221 25.04 1.48 8.82
C GLY A 221 25.55 2.91 9.03
N TYR A 222 25.08 3.59 10.07
CA TYR A 222 25.62 4.86 10.54
C TYR A 222 26.37 4.71 11.86
N SER A 223 27.39 5.55 12.05
CA SER A 223 27.94 5.82 13.37
C SER A 223 27.09 6.87 14.08
N LEU A 224 26.93 6.75 15.41
CA LEU A 224 26.37 7.82 16.23
C LEU A 224 27.15 9.14 16.12
N ASN A 225 28.42 9.07 15.71
CA ASN A 225 29.29 10.23 15.52
C ASN A 225 29.35 10.72 14.06
N ASP A 226 28.48 10.23 13.17
CA ASP A 226 28.45 10.68 11.78
C ASP A 226 28.06 12.17 11.71
N PRO A 227 28.92 13.06 11.19
CA PRO A 227 28.65 14.49 11.16
C PRO A 227 27.41 14.86 10.34
N ASN A 228 27.09 14.10 9.30
CA ASN A 228 25.92 14.38 8.45
C ASN A 228 24.63 14.05 9.20
N ILE A 229 24.61 12.91 9.92
CA ILE A 229 23.47 12.53 10.76
C ILE A 229 23.30 13.50 11.92
N ILE A 230 24.38 13.85 12.62
CA ILE A 230 24.34 14.85 13.70
C ILE A 230 23.80 16.18 13.17
N SER A 231 24.30 16.65 12.03
CA SER A 231 23.86 17.92 11.42
C SER A 231 22.38 17.90 11.03
N LEU A 232 21.91 16.80 10.43
CA LEU A 232 20.50 16.63 10.06
C LEU A 232 19.59 16.61 11.29
N ILE A 233 19.92 15.77 12.29
CA ILE A 233 19.14 15.68 13.54
C ILE A 233 19.17 17.02 14.28
N SER A 234 20.32 17.71 14.31
CA SER A 234 20.43 19.05 14.89
C SER A 234 19.52 20.07 14.22
N SER A 235 19.45 20.05 12.89
CA SER A 235 18.56 20.92 12.12
C SER A 235 17.09 20.64 12.45
N ILE A 236 16.69 19.37 12.57
CA ILE A 236 15.34 18.96 12.98
C ILE A 236 15.03 19.40 14.41
N VAL A 237 15.93 19.13 15.36
CA VAL A 237 15.80 19.48 16.79
C VAL A 237 15.67 20.99 16.96
N SER A 238 16.42 21.79 16.19
CA SER A 238 16.37 23.26 16.25
C SER A 238 15.00 23.84 15.88
N CYS A 239 14.19 23.08 15.13
CA CYS A 239 12.84 23.46 14.72
C CYS A 239 11.76 23.07 15.73
N LEU A 240 12.10 22.34 16.80
CA LEU A 240 11.16 21.81 17.78
C LEU A 240 11.30 22.54 19.13
N ASN A 241 10.16 22.74 19.80
CA ASN A 241 10.15 23.25 21.18
C ASN A 241 10.32 22.10 22.19
N THR A 242 10.57 22.44 23.46
CA THR A 242 10.83 21.45 24.54
C THR A 242 9.70 20.43 24.71
N GLU A 243 8.45 20.80 24.47
CA GLU A 243 7.31 19.87 24.55
C GLU A 243 7.30 18.88 23.39
N LYS A 244 7.52 19.36 22.15
CA LYS A 244 7.56 18.50 20.95
C LYS A 244 8.80 17.63 20.87
N LEU A 245 9.90 18.02 21.50
CA LEU A 245 11.10 17.17 21.61
C LEU A 245 10.82 15.85 22.33
N ARG A 246 9.85 15.82 23.25
CA ARG A 246 9.41 14.57 23.87
C ARG A 246 8.78 13.61 22.88
N LEU A 247 8.21 14.09 21.77
CA LEU A 247 7.60 13.24 20.74
C LEU A 247 8.62 12.47 19.91
N LEU A 248 9.88 12.96 19.87
CA LEU A 248 11.00 12.26 19.26
C LEU A 248 11.54 11.11 20.13
N GLN A 249 11.16 11.04 21.41
CA GLN A 249 11.62 9.99 22.30
C GLN A 249 11.19 8.62 21.76
N ASN A 250 12.12 7.68 21.75
CA ASN A 250 11.96 6.32 21.25
C ASN A 250 11.66 6.21 19.74
N ASN A 251 11.71 7.32 18.98
CA ASN A 251 11.57 7.27 17.52
C ASN A 251 12.90 6.92 16.85
N LEU A 252 14.03 7.32 17.43
CA LEU A 252 15.34 7.09 16.79
C LEU A 252 15.94 5.77 17.28
N ILE A 253 16.08 4.83 16.36
CA ILE A 253 16.60 3.50 16.62
C ILE A 253 17.85 3.29 15.77
N PHE A 254 18.99 3.03 16.38
CA PHE A 254 20.27 2.78 15.72
C PHE A 254 20.60 1.30 15.76
N ILE A 255 20.86 0.70 14.61
CA ILE A 255 21.29 -0.68 14.48
C ILE A 255 22.81 -0.69 14.31
N GLU A 256 23.50 -1.18 15.34
CA GLU A 256 24.96 -1.29 15.38
C GLU A 256 25.38 -2.73 15.08
N TYR A 257 26.33 -2.88 14.16
CA TYR A 257 26.93 -4.18 13.88
C TYR A 257 27.90 -4.55 15.01
N ASN A 258 27.64 -5.70 15.63
CA ASN A 258 28.59 -6.35 16.52
C ASN A 258 29.35 -7.40 15.70
N ASP A 259 30.68 -7.31 15.63
CA ASP A 259 31.48 -8.20 14.82
C ASP A 259 31.81 -9.54 15.48
N ASP A 260 31.49 -9.71 16.77
CA ASP A 260 31.59 -10.99 17.48
C ASP A 260 30.37 -11.88 17.17
N PRO A 261 30.54 -13.04 16.49
CA PRO A 261 29.45 -13.96 16.17
C PRO A 261 28.77 -14.56 17.40
N ASN A 262 29.45 -14.58 18.55
CA ASN A 262 28.95 -15.14 19.80
C ASN A 262 28.32 -14.07 20.70
N ALA A 263 28.40 -12.79 20.33
CA ALA A 263 27.81 -11.72 21.11
C ALA A 263 26.29 -11.89 21.17
N ILE A 264 25.76 -11.81 22.39
CA ILE A 264 24.32 -11.82 22.61
C ILE A 264 23.77 -10.48 22.12
N PRO A 265 22.79 -10.47 21.20
CA PRO A 265 22.20 -9.23 20.75
C PRO A 265 21.61 -8.43 21.91
N GLU A 266 21.84 -7.12 21.90
CA GLU A 266 21.53 -6.25 23.01
C GLU A 266 20.67 -5.06 22.57
N PHE A 267 19.70 -4.69 23.41
CA PHE A 267 18.88 -3.49 23.25
C PHE A 267 19.20 -2.53 24.40
N LYS A 268 19.69 -1.34 24.09
CA LYS A 268 20.06 -0.29 25.04
C LYS A 268 19.25 0.98 24.79
N GLU A 269 18.74 1.56 25.86
CA GLU A 269 18.31 2.95 25.85
C GLU A 269 19.53 3.82 26.13
N SER A 270 19.72 4.86 25.32
CA SER A 270 20.86 5.77 25.40
C SER A 270 20.40 7.19 25.09
N SER A 271 21.34 8.13 25.11
CA SER A 271 21.10 9.51 24.72
C SER A 271 22.21 10.02 23.81
N MET A 272 21.82 10.79 22.80
CA MET A 272 22.71 11.47 21.88
C MET A 272 22.72 12.96 22.20
N LEU A 273 23.90 13.55 22.40
CA LEU A 273 24.03 14.99 22.61
C LEU A 273 23.96 15.72 21.26
N ILE A 274 22.96 16.58 21.11
CA ILE A 274 22.73 17.40 19.92
C ILE A 274 22.75 18.87 20.36
N GLY A 275 23.88 19.55 20.13
CA GLY A 275 24.12 20.86 20.73
C GLY A 275 24.07 20.75 22.26
N ASP A 276 23.15 21.47 22.89
CA ASP A 276 22.92 21.43 24.34
C ASP A 276 21.78 20.48 24.76
N THR A 277 21.16 19.77 23.80
CA THR A 277 20.00 18.91 24.05
C THR A 277 20.40 17.44 24.05
N ASN A 278 20.09 16.72 25.12
CA ASN A 278 20.19 15.26 25.14
C ASN A 278 18.93 14.63 24.56
N LEU A 279 19.09 13.96 23.41
CA LEU A 279 18.01 13.28 22.72
C LEU A 279 18.01 11.78 23.07
N PRO A 280 16.94 11.22 23.64
CA PRO A 280 16.85 9.79 23.89
C PRO A 280 16.83 8.99 22.59
N ILE A 281 17.63 7.94 22.53
CA ILE A 281 17.75 7.03 21.38
C ILE A 281 17.72 5.58 21.86
N CYS A 282 17.35 4.67 20.97
CA CYS A 282 17.50 3.24 21.19
C CYS A 282 18.65 2.71 20.34
N ILE A 283 19.51 1.88 20.91
CA ILE A 283 20.60 1.21 20.20
C ILE A 283 20.36 -0.30 20.26
N VAL A 284 20.40 -0.94 19.11
CA VAL A 284 20.37 -2.39 18.98
C VAL A 284 21.71 -2.87 18.43
N SER A 285 22.48 -3.54 19.26
CA SER A 285 23.76 -4.13 18.89
C SER A 285 23.57 -5.60 18.57
N ALA A 286 23.90 -6.04 17.35
CA ALA A 286 23.74 -7.43 16.94
C ALA A 286 24.73 -7.84 15.83
N TYR A 287 25.14 -9.11 15.85
CA TYR A 287 25.90 -9.71 14.75
C TYR A 287 25.02 -10.03 13.53
N SER A 288 23.89 -10.68 13.78
CA SER A 288 22.85 -10.92 12.78
C SER A 288 21.71 -9.92 12.93
N TYR A 289 21.25 -9.38 11.81
CA TYR A 289 20.11 -8.46 11.74
C TYR A 289 18.79 -9.19 11.52
N GLU A 290 18.78 -10.53 11.37
CA GLU A 290 17.55 -11.32 11.26
C GLU A 290 16.53 -11.00 12.38
N PRO A 291 16.90 -10.91 13.68
CA PRO A 291 15.92 -10.60 14.72
C PRO A 291 15.34 -9.18 14.61
N VAL A 292 16.14 -8.23 14.10
CA VAL A 292 15.71 -6.84 13.86
C VAL A 292 14.68 -6.81 12.73
N TYR A 293 15.01 -7.44 11.59
CA TYR A 293 14.11 -7.48 10.45
C TYR A 293 12.84 -8.28 10.74
N ASN A 294 12.94 -9.37 11.48
CA ASN A 294 11.76 -10.11 11.92
C ASN A 294 10.86 -9.29 12.87
N ALA A 295 11.43 -8.46 13.73
CA ALA A 295 10.65 -7.52 14.55
C ALA A 295 9.87 -6.54 13.65
N ILE A 296 10.55 -5.90 12.70
CA ILE A 296 9.95 -4.95 11.75
C ILE A 296 8.88 -5.65 10.89
N ASN A 297 9.12 -6.89 10.46
CA ASN A 297 8.17 -7.66 9.66
C ASN A 297 6.87 -7.97 10.42
N SER A 298 6.97 -8.24 11.73
CA SER A 298 5.81 -8.60 12.57
C SER A 298 4.81 -7.46 12.82
N ILE A 299 5.25 -6.21 12.67
CA ILE A 299 4.41 -5.01 12.87
C ILE A 299 3.88 -4.43 11.56
N GLN A 300 4.15 -5.08 10.42
CA GLN A 300 3.76 -4.55 9.13
C GLN A 300 2.25 -4.41 8.99
N ARG A 301 1.85 -3.37 8.26
CA ARG A 301 0.46 -3.20 7.86
C ARG A 301 0.04 -4.38 6.98
N LYS A 302 -1.23 -4.77 7.08
CA LYS A 302 -1.86 -5.73 6.16
C LYS A 302 -1.82 -5.27 4.70
N ILE A 303 -1.64 -3.97 4.46
CA ILE A 303 -1.63 -3.35 3.14
C ILE A 303 -0.22 -2.82 2.83
N PRO A 304 0.41 -3.24 1.71
CA PRO A 304 1.72 -2.75 1.27
C PRO A 304 1.80 -1.22 1.09
N ALA A 305 2.98 -0.60 1.32
CA ALA A 305 3.19 0.84 1.15
C ALA A 305 2.97 1.29 -0.30
N LYS A 306 3.41 0.49 -1.29
CA LYS A 306 3.15 0.71 -2.72
C LYS A 306 1.65 0.89 -3.01
N VAL A 307 0.83 0.06 -2.40
CA VAL A 307 -0.64 0.12 -2.54
C VAL A 307 -1.18 1.42 -1.97
N LEU A 308 -0.83 1.74 -0.73
CA LEU A 308 -1.30 2.96 -0.07
C LEU A 308 -0.82 4.24 -0.77
N ARG A 309 0.39 4.23 -1.33
CA ARG A 309 0.91 5.29 -2.19
C ARG A 309 0.00 5.48 -3.40
N CYS A 310 -0.28 4.42 -4.14
CA CYS A 310 -1.18 4.48 -5.29
C CYS A 310 -2.57 5.02 -4.91
N CYS A 311 -3.12 4.60 -3.76
CA CYS A 311 -4.37 5.17 -3.23
C CYS A 311 -4.29 6.69 -3.03
N LYS A 312 -3.22 7.17 -2.39
CA LYS A 312 -3.04 8.59 -2.09
C LYS A 312 -2.78 9.41 -3.36
N GLU A 313 -2.05 8.87 -4.33
CA GLU A 313 -1.85 9.47 -5.66
C GLU A 313 -3.17 9.61 -6.41
N GLN A 314 -3.97 8.54 -6.50
CA GLN A 314 -5.27 8.59 -7.19
C GLN A 314 -6.25 9.55 -6.50
N PHE A 315 -6.30 9.55 -5.17
CA PHE A 315 -7.13 10.48 -4.42
C PHE A 315 -6.70 11.94 -4.63
N TYR A 316 -5.40 12.20 -4.64
CA TYR A 316 -4.86 13.53 -4.92
C TYR A 316 -5.21 13.98 -6.35
N GLN A 317 -5.07 13.10 -7.33
CA GLN A 317 -5.48 13.38 -8.71
C GLN A 317 -6.98 13.68 -8.82
N LEU A 318 -7.86 12.93 -8.13
CA LEU A 318 -9.29 13.21 -8.08
C LEU A 318 -9.63 14.61 -7.50
N ILE A 319 -8.84 15.10 -6.53
CA ILE A 319 -9.03 16.46 -6.00
C ILE A 319 -8.61 17.51 -7.02
N LEU A 320 -7.52 17.26 -7.75
CA LEU A 320 -6.97 18.21 -8.74
C LEU A 320 -7.78 18.24 -10.04
N THR A 321 -8.25 17.09 -10.52
CA THR A 321 -9.05 16.98 -11.73
C THR A 321 -10.53 17.07 -11.39
N GLN A 322 -11.20 18.14 -11.81
CA GLN A 322 -12.66 18.32 -11.64
C GLN A 322 -13.52 17.33 -12.47
N ASP A 323 -12.94 16.25 -13.00
CA ASP A 323 -13.60 15.29 -13.89
C ASP A 323 -14.15 14.07 -13.11
N PRO A 324 -15.48 13.89 -13.01
CA PRO A 324 -16.09 12.81 -12.24
C PRO A 324 -16.09 11.44 -12.94
N GLN A 325 -15.44 11.28 -14.11
CA GLN A 325 -15.58 10.08 -14.94
C GLN A 325 -14.71 8.88 -14.54
N ASN A 326 -13.75 9.03 -13.63
CA ASN A 326 -12.92 7.91 -13.17
C ASN A 326 -13.67 7.03 -12.16
N LYS A 327 -14.29 5.95 -12.64
CA LYS A 327 -14.92 4.92 -11.82
C LYS A 327 -13.88 3.86 -11.42
N MET A 328 -13.79 3.59 -10.12
CA MET A 328 -12.76 2.74 -9.49
C MET A 328 -13.29 1.33 -9.18
N ALA A 329 -12.57 0.26 -9.55
CA ALA A 329 -12.79 -1.13 -9.11
C ALA A 329 -11.62 -1.65 -8.24
N VAL A 330 -11.62 -2.93 -7.83
CA VAL A 330 -10.62 -3.54 -6.91
C VAL A 330 -9.92 -4.72 -7.56
N ILE A 331 -8.59 -4.80 -7.37
CA ILE A 331 -7.76 -5.97 -7.71
C ILE A 331 -7.20 -6.58 -6.42
N ASP A 332 -7.17 -7.92 -6.39
CA ASP A 332 -6.70 -8.75 -5.28
C ASP A 332 -5.22 -8.45 -4.95
N GLY A 333 -4.91 -8.15 -3.69
CA GLY A 333 -3.60 -7.61 -3.25
C GLY A 333 -2.41 -8.56 -3.45
N ASN A 334 -2.66 -9.82 -3.80
CA ASN A 334 -1.64 -10.83 -4.02
C ASN A 334 -1.12 -10.92 -5.47
N ASN A 335 -1.71 -10.18 -6.43
CA ASN A 335 -1.41 -10.27 -7.88
C ASN A 335 -1.05 -8.91 -8.53
N ILE A 336 -0.39 -8.01 -7.82
CA ILE A 336 -0.13 -6.63 -8.30
C ILE A 336 1.33 -6.44 -8.74
N ASP A 337 1.65 -6.90 -9.95
CA ASP A 337 3.00 -6.76 -10.52
C ASP A 337 3.21 -5.44 -11.29
N LYS A 338 2.18 -4.75 -11.79
CA LYS A 338 2.32 -3.54 -12.62
C LYS A 338 1.50 -2.33 -12.14
N LYS A 339 2.04 -1.11 -12.34
CA LYS A 339 1.39 0.19 -12.02
C LYS A 339 0.01 0.37 -12.69
N SER A 340 -0.24 -0.30 -13.82
CA SER A 340 -1.51 -0.27 -14.58
C SER A 340 -2.62 -1.10 -13.97
N ASP A 341 -2.29 -2.06 -13.10
CA ASP A 341 -3.22 -3.09 -12.63
C ASP A 341 -3.77 -2.73 -11.24
N ILE A 342 -3.82 -1.43 -10.96
CA ILE A 342 -4.17 -0.91 -9.65
C ILE A 342 -5.30 0.11 -9.79
N GLU A 343 -6.52 -0.37 -9.61
CA GLU A 343 -7.66 0.47 -9.26
C GLU A 343 -7.92 0.30 -7.75
N PHE A 344 -7.91 1.39 -6.97
CA PHE A 344 -8.05 1.36 -5.51
C PHE A 344 -9.30 2.13 -5.05
N LEU A 345 -10.04 1.56 -4.08
CA LEU A 345 -11.35 2.06 -3.64
C LEU A 345 -11.30 2.58 -2.19
N TRP A 346 -11.69 3.84 -1.98
CA TRP A 346 -12.09 4.43 -0.70
C TRP A 346 -13.60 4.65 -0.71
N GLY A 347 -14.33 4.03 0.22
CA GLY A 347 -15.78 4.16 0.32
C GLY A 347 -16.19 5.49 0.94
N ILE A 348 -16.44 6.52 0.12
CA ILE A 348 -17.39 7.59 0.45
C ILE A 348 -18.55 7.46 -0.52
N GLY A 349 -19.68 6.96 -0.01
CA GLY A 349 -20.81 6.56 -0.83
C GLY A 349 -21.36 7.71 -1.68
N VAL A 350 -21.34 7.50 -3.00
CA VAL A 350 -22.41 7.98 -3.87
C VAL A 350 -22.98 6.75 -4.55
N VAL A 351 -24.24 6.49 -4.27
CA VAL A 351 -25.06 5.42 -4.86
C VAL A 351 -25.09 5.63 -6.37
N SER A 352 -24.14 5.03 -7.10
CA SER A 352 -24.19 4.93 -8.55
C SER A 352 -24.60 3.50 -8.92
N ASN A 353 -25.68 3.39 -9.71
CA ASN A 353 -26.48 2.21 -10.03
C ASN A 353 -25.79 1.03 -10.77
N GLN A 354 -24.51 0.74 -10.54
CA GLN A 354 -23.87 -0.47 -11.07
C GLN A 354 -22.92 -1.10 -10.03
N PRO A 355 -23.27 -2.26 -9.46
CA PRO A 355 -22.41 -2.96 -8.52
C PRO A 355 -21.38 -3.81 -9.28
N SER A 356 -20.11 -3.39 -9.27
CA SER A 356 -18.98 -4.26 -9.56
C SER A 356 -18.73 -5.20 -8.39
N SER A 357 -18.28 -6.42 -8.72
CA SER A 357 -18.05 -7.67 -7.96
C SER A 357 -17.88 -7.67 -6.41
N ILE A 358 -17.53 -6.58 -5.75
CA ILE A 358 -17.55 -6.45 -4.28
C ILE A 358 -18.97 -6.17 -3.74
N GLY A 359 -19.89 -5.75 -4.62
CA GLY A 359 -21.27 -5.39 -4.27
C GLY A 359 -22.16 -6.57 -3.85
N TYR A 360 -21.91 -7.82 -4.25
CA TYR A 360 -22.89 -8.89 -4.04
C TYR A 360 -23.12 -9.26 -2.55
N LYS A 361 -22.10 -9.18 -1.68
CA LYS A 361 -22.31 -9.37 -0.24
C LYS A 361 -23.13 -8.26 0.43
N SER A 362 -23.31 -7.11 -0.22
CA SER A 362 -24.10 -5.98 0.29
C SER A 362 -25.43 -5.76 -0.44
N ILE A 363 -25.76 -6.58 -1.45
CA ILE A 363 -27.07 -6.53 -2.12
C ILE A 363 -28.14 -7.01 -1.14
N GLY A 364 -28.89 -6.06 -0.58
CA GLY A 364 -30.02 -6.34 0.28
C GLY A 364 -31.24 -6.84 -0.49
N VAL A 365 -32.20 -7.42 0.25
CA VAL A 365 -33.47 -7.95 -0.26
C VAL A 365 -34.23 -6.99 -1.20
N ASN A 366 -34.10 -5.68 -0.99
CA ASN A 366 -34.75 -4.66 -1.82
C ASN A 366 -34.30 -4.74 -3.29
N GLU A 367 -33.00 -4.81 -3.53
CA GLU A 367 -32.42 -4.87 -4.88
C GLU A 367 -32.72 -6.21 -5.56
N ILE A 368 -32.69 -7.32 -4.79
CA ILE A 368 -33.13 -8.63 -5.26
C ILE A 368 -34.58 -8.59 -5.75
N ILE A 369 -35.47 -7.94 -4.99
CA ILE A 369 -36.88 -7.80 -5.36
C ILE A 369 -37.06 -6.90 -6.59
N LYS A 370 -36.32 -5.79 -6.69
CA LYS A 370 -36.34 -4.93 -7.89
C LYS A 370 -36.02 -5.74 -9.13
N ASP A 371 -34.96 -6.54 -9.08
CA ASP A 371 -34.55 -7.33 -10.24
C ASP A 371 -35.57 -8.43 -10.58
N VAL A 372 -36.17 -9.09 -9.59
CA VAL A 372 -37.27 -10.06 -9.83
C VAL A 372 -38.49 -9.42 -10.50
N LEU A 373 -38.78 -8.16 -10.15
CA LEU A 373 -39.88 -7.37 -10.71
C LEU A 373 -39.49 -6.59 -11.97
N ASN A 374 -38.28 -6.78 -12.50
CA ASN A 374 -37.73 -6.03 -13.64
C ASN A 374 -37.73 -4.49 -13.45
N ILE A 375 -37.70 -4.01 -12.21
CA ILE A 375 -37.61 -2.59 -11.88
C ILE A 375 -36.13 -2.18 -11.96
N ASN A 376 -35.76 -1.39 -12.98
CA ASN A 376 -34.38 -0.99 -13.27
C ASN A 376 -33.44 -2.20 -13.41
N LYS A 377 -33.43 -2.84 -14.59
CA LYS A 377 -32.53 -3.96 -14.94
C LYS A 377 -31.05 -3.58 -14.77
N ALA A 378 -30.54 -3.64 -13.55
CA ALA A 378 -29.13 -3.86 -13.33
C ALA A 378 -28.86 -5.31 -13.77
N HIS A 379 -27.91 -5.52 -14.68
CA HIS A 379 -27.46 -6.86 -15.06
C HIS A 379 -26.72 -7.50 -13.89
N LEU A 380 -27.48 -7.96 -12.89
CA LEU A 380 -26.94 -8.62 -11.71
C LEU A 380 -26.58 -10.07 -12.07
N ASP A 381 -25.42 -10.51 -11.60
CA ASP A 381 -24.97 -11.89 -11.77
C ASP A 381 -25.74 -12.84 -10.84
N SER A 382 -26.58 -13.68 -11.43
CA SER A 382 -27.45 -14.61 -10.70
C SER A 382 -26.67 -15.66 -9.90
N ASP A 383 -25.47 -16.07 -10.34
CA ASP A 383 -24.61 -17.00 -9.58
C ASP A 383 -24.11 -16.36 -8.26
N SER A 384 -23.62 -15.13 -8.33
CA SER A 384 -23.17 -14.37 -7.16
C SER A 384 -24.31 -14.08 -6.17
N ILE A 385 -25.51 -13.73 -6.66
CA ILE A 385 -26.70 -13.52 -5.81
C ILE A 385 -27.04 -14.78 -5.01
N LEU A 386 -27.04 -15.95 -5.68
CA LEU A 386 -27.39 -17.22 -5.05
C LEU A 386 -26.36 -17.66 -3.99
N LYS A 387 -25.06 -17.43 -4.25
CA LYS A 387 -23.98 -17.86 -3.34
C LYS A 387 -23.70 -16.89 -2.20
N LEU A 388 -23.79 -15.58 -2.45
CA LEU A 388 -23.28 -14.55 -1.53
C LEU A 388 -24.38 -13.70 -0.90
N SER A 389 -25.43 -13.33 -1.65
CA SER A 389 -26.44 -12.38 -1.17
C SER A 389 -27.61 -13.06 -0.46
N ILE A 390 -28.22 -14.07 -1.11
CA ILE A 390 -29.43 -14.75 -0.59
C ILE A 390 -29.20 -15.41 0.78
N PRO A 391 -28.07 -16.10 1.04
CA PRO A 391 -27.82 -16.73 2.36
C PRO A 391 -27.80 -15.75 3.54
N GLU A 392 -27.34 -14.51 3.32
CA GLU A 392 -27.23 -13.47 4.35
C GLU A 392 -28.53 -12.67 4.55
N CYS A 393 -29.47 -12.78 3.61
CA CYS A 393 -30.71 -12.01 3.64
C CYS A 393 -31.73 -12.58 4.65
N GLN A 394 -32.19 -11.73 5.56
CA GLN A 394 -33.25 -12.10 6.52
C GLN A 394 -34.65 -12.02 5.92
N GLY A 395 -35.48 -13.03 6.24
CA GLY A 395 -36.90 -13.09 5.91
C GLY A 395 -37.21 -13.78 4.58
N TYR A 396 -38.27 -13.32 3.89
CA TYR A 396 -38.71 -13.89 2.61
C TYR A 396 -37.96 -13.26 1.44
N VAL A 397 -37.27 -14.09 0.66
CA VAL A 397 -36.41 -13.67 -0.47
C VAL A 397 -36.64 -14.57 -1.70
N PRO A 398 -37.00 -14.01 -2.88
CA PRO A 398 -37.23 -14.80 -4.09
C PRO A 398 -35.95 -15.47 -4.59
N LYS A 399 -36.07 -16.66 -5.18
CA LYS A 399 -34.94 -17.54 -5.56
C LYS A 399 -35.09 -18.17 -6.95
N TYR A 400 -36.32 -18.40 -7.42
CA TYR A 400 -36.59 -19.20 -8.61
C TYR A 400 -36.10 -18.53 -9.89
N LYS A 401 -36.28 -17.21 -10.05
CA LYS A 401 -35.73 -16.45 -11.17
C LYS A 401 -34.23 -16.72 -11.33
N PHE A 402 -33.46 -16.45 -10.27
CA PHE A 402 -31.99 -16.57 -10.29
C PHE A 402 -31.53 -18.00 -10.55
N LEU A 403 -32.24 -19.00 -10.01
CA LEU A 403 -31.97 -20.41 -10.29
C LEU A 403 -32.20 -20.76 -11.76
N ARG A 404 -33.25 -20.24 -12.40
CA ARG A 404 -33.47 -20.44 -13.84
C ARG A 404 -32.40 -19.78 -14.67
N ASP A 405 -31.96 -18.58 -14.31
CA ASP A 405 -30.92 -17.85 -15.03
C ASP A 405 -29.59 -18.63 -15.07
N VAL A 406 -29.25 -19.36 -13.99
CA VAL A 406 -28.07 -20.25 -13.94
C VAL A 406 -28.34 -21.67 -14.44
N GLY A 407 -29.50 -21.92 -15.07
CA GLY A 407 -29.83 -23.21 -15.70
C GLY A 407 -30.39 -24.29 -14.78
N VAL A 408 -30.69 -23.97 -13.52
CA VAL A 408 -31.36 -24.87 -12.56
C VAL A 408 -32.88 -24.75 -12.74
N ASN A 409 -33.48 -25.78 -13.35
CA ASN A 409 -34.90 -25.81 -13.70
C ASN A 409 -35.65 -27.06 -13.22
N SER A 410 -35.06 -27.82 -12.29
CA SER A 410 -35.72 -28.95 -11.63
C SER A 410 -35.13 -29.18 -10.24
N ILE A 411 -35.89 -29.81 -9.35
CA ILE A 411 -35.43 -30.19 -8.00
C ILE A 411 -34.20 -31.10 -8.09
N GLU A 412 -34.13 -31.98 -9.09
CA GLU A 412 -32.98 -32.86 -9.32
C GLU A 412 -31.72 -32.08 -9.70
N LYS A 413 -31.84 -31.06 -10.57
CA LYS A 413 -30.72 -30.18 -10.90
C LYS A 413 -30.28 -29.34 -9.71
N LEU A 414 -31.22 -28.86 -8.89
CA LEU A 414 -30.87 -28.12 -7.68
C LEU A 414 -30.02 -28.96 -6.73
N LYS A 415 -30.37 -30.24 -6.53
CA LYS A 415 -29.59 -31.18 -5.70
C LYS A 415 -28.18 -31.49 -6.23
N LYS A 416 -27.94 -31.30 -7.54
CA LYS A 416 -26.63 -31.47 -8.18
C LYS A 416 -25.85 -30.16 -8.33
N SER A 417 -26.48 -29.03 -8.03
CA SER A 417 -25.90 -27.69 -8.14
C SER A 417 -25.17 -27.27 -6.85
N PRO A 418 -24.31 -26.24 -6.88
CA PRO A 418 -23.70 -25.70 -5.67
C PRO A 418 -24.70 -25.04 -4.70
N TYR A 419 -25.98 -24.91 -5.07
CA TYR A 419 -27.01 -24.21 -4.30
C TYR A 419 -27.92 -25.15 -3.49
N THR A 420 -27.48 -26.39 -3.20
CA THR A 420 -28.28 -27.42 -2.49
C THR A 420 -28.82 -26.97 -1.13
N GLY A 421 -28.15 -26.03 -0.45
CA GLY A 421 -28.58 -25.49 0.84
C GLY A 421 -29.75 -24.50 0.78
N LEU A 422 -30.18 -24.06 -0.41
CA LEU A 422 -31.26 -23.09 -0.54
C LEU A 422 -32.63 -23.75 -0.36
N LEU A 423 -33.35 -23.34 0.70
CA LEU A 423 -34.74 -23.73 0.92
C LEU A 423 -35.68 -22.94 -0.01
N LEU A 424 -36.29 -23.64 -0.97
CA LEU A 424 -37.31 -23.11 -1.86
C LEU A 424 -38.67 -23.01 -1.16
N TYR A 425 -39.37 -21.91 -1.37
CA TYR A 425 -40.70 -21.72 -0.81
C TYR A 425 -41.75 -22.45 -1.64
N LYS A 426 -42.54 -23.29 -0.98
CA LYS A 426 -43.80 -23.81 -1.53
C LYS A 426 -44.93 -22.86 -1.15
N LYS A 427 -46.05 -22.96 -1.86
CA LYS A 427 -47.27 -22.18 -1.55
C LYS A 427 -47.61 -22.22 -0.06
N ASN A 428 -47.61 -23.41 0.55
CA ASN A 428 -47.94 -23.62 1.96
C ASN A 428 -47.01 -22.88 2.93
N ASP A 429 -45.75 -22.62 2.56
CA ASP A 429 -44.77 -21.93 3.41
C ASP A 429 -45.01 -20.42 3.48
N LEU A 430 -45.74 -19.88 2.50
CA LEU A 430 -46.07 -18.47 2.38
C LEU A 430 -47.46 -18.15 3.01
N GLU A 431 -48.34 -19.14 3.14
CA GLU A 431 -49.70 -19.00 3.68
C GLU A 431 -49.72 -18.64 5.19
N ASN A 432 -50.77 -17.92 5.61
CA ASN A 432 -51.18 -17.76 7.01
C ASN A 432 -52.58 -18.38 7.25
N LYS A 433 -52.69 -19.29 8.21
CA LYS A 433 -53.95 -20.02 8.49
C LYS A 433 -55.14 -19.10 8.81
N SER A 434 -54.92 -17.98 9.48
CA SER A 434 -55.99 -17.02 9.85
C SER A 434 -56.58 -16.31 8.62
N TYR A 435 -55.70 -15.88 7.70
CA TYR A 435 -56.16 -15.22 6.47
C TYR A 435 -56.81 -16.19 5.49
N LYS A 436 -56.35 -17.45 5.43
CA LYS A 436 -56.99 -18.50 4.63
C LYS A 436 -58.48 -18.67 4.99
N ASN A 437 -58.77 -18.77 6.29
CA ASN A 437 -60.14 -18.90 6.78
C ASN A 437 -60.97 -17.65 6.49
N THR A 438 -60.38 -16.46 6.62
CA THR A 438 -61.06 -15.19 6.32
C THR A 438 -61.36 -15.05 4.83
N PHE A 439 -60.41 -15.43 3.97
CA PHE A 439 -60.57 -15.44 2.53
C PHE A 439 -61.69 -16.40 2.10
N ALA A 440 -61.68 -17.63 2.61
CA ALA A 440 -62.69 -18.63 2.30
C ALA A 440 -64.12 -18.16 2.64
N LYS A 441 -64.27 -17.41 3.74
CA LYS A 441 -65.57 -16.89 4.19
C LYS A 441 -66.06 -15.66 3.41
N LYS A 442 -65.17 -14.74 3.02
CA LYS A 442 -65.56 -13.41 2.52
C LYS A 442 -65.24 -13.14 1.05
N TYR A 443 -64.29 -13.87 0.47
CA TYR A 443 -63.67 -13.51 -0.81
C TYR A 443 -63.44 -14.71 -1.73
N SER A 444 -63.97 -15.90 -1.40
CA SER A 444 -63.75 -17.15 -2.14
C SER A 444 -64.25 -17.13 -3.59
N ASN A 445 -65.20 -16.26 -3.90
CA ASN A 445 -65.77 -16.08 -5.25
C ASN A 445 -65.15 -14.92 -6.05
N LYS A 446 -64.18 -14.19 -5.49
CA LYS A 446 -63.56 -13.02 -6.16
C LYS A 446 -62.35 -13.43 -7.00
N SER A 447 -62.22 -12.84 -8.19
CA SER A 447 -61.02 -12.95 -9.02
C SER A 447 -59.87 -12.11 -8.45
N ILE A 448 -58.63 -12.33 -8.90
CA ILE A 448 -57.48 -11.50 -8.48
C ILE A 448 -57.69 -10.04 -8.91
N ALA A 449 -58.26 -9.81 -10.10
CA ALA A 449 -58.65 -8.47 -10.56
C ALA A 449 -59.66 -7.78 -9.61
N ASP A 450 -60.65 -8.52 -9.11
CA ASP A 450 -61.63 -7.99 -8.14
C ASP A 450 -60.98 -7.66 -6.80
N LEU A 451 -60.06 -8.50 -6.33
CA LEU A 451 -59.33 -8.29 -5.09
C LEU A 451 -58.48 -7.03 -5.16
N ILE A 452 -57.73 -6.84 -6.25
CA ILE A 452 -56.88 -5.66 -6.46
C ILE A 452 -57.72 -4.37 -6.54
N LYS A 453 -58.92 -4.42 -7.15
CA LYS A 453 -59.80 -3.25 -7.30
C LYS A 453 -60.57 -2.89 -6.03
N GLN A 454 -61.01 -3.88 -5.25
CA GLN A 454 -62.00 -3.67 -4.17
C GLN A 454 -61.39 -3.64 -2.77
N LEU A 455 -60.18 -4.18 -2.59
CA LEU A 455 -59.52 -4.24 -1.28
C LEU A 455 -58.43 -3.18 -1.16
N ASP A 456 -58.14 -2.78 0.08
CA ASP A 456 -56.93 -2.02 0.35
C ASP A 456 -55.67 -2.85 0.01
N LYS A 457 -54.62 -2.16 -0.45
CA LYS A 457 -53.35 -2.76 -0.88
C LYS A 457 -52.72 -3.72 0.14
N ASP A 458 -52.92 -3.47 1.44
CA ASP A 458 -52.39 -4.34 2.49
C ASP A 458 -53.13 -5.70 2.49
N LYS A 459 -54.46 -5.68 2.43
CA LYS A 459 -55.28 -6.90 2.28
C LYS A 459 -54.96 -7.67 1.00
N VAL A 460 -54.67 -6.97 -0.08
CA VAL A 460 -54.26 -7.60 -1.34
C VAL A 460 -52.97 -8.44 -1.15
N CYS A 461 -51.98 -7.91 -0.43
CA CYS A 461 -50.70 -8.59 -0.18
C CYS A 461 -50.83 -9.97 0.49
N PHE A 462 -51.86 -10.20 1.30
CA PHE A 462 -52.04 -11.48 1.99
C PHE A 462 -53.24 -12.31 1.53
N PHE A 463 -54.16 -11.78 0.71
CA PHE A 463 -55.29 -12.56 0.19
C PHE A 463 -55.07 -13.16 -1.20
N ILE A 464 -54.24 -12.56 -2.07
CA ILE A 464 -54.02 -13.05 -3.44
C ILE A 464 -53.57 -14.52 -3.46
N ILE A 465 -52.73 -14.95 -2.51
CA ILE A 465 -52.21 -16.33 -2.46
C ILE A 465 -53.31 -17.40 -2.40
N TYR A 466 -54.51 -17.05 -1.92
CA TYR A 466 -55.65 -17.97 -1.80
C TYR A 466 -56.62 -17.96 -2.99
N ALA A 467 -56.49 -16.97 -3.88
CA ALA A 467 -57.35 -16.86 -5.04
C ALA A 467 -57.08 -17.99 -6.06
N LYS A 468 -58.10 -18.31 -6.86
CA LYS A 468 -57.95 -19.24 -7.98
C LYS A 468 -57.28 -18.51 -9.15
N LEU A 469 -56.14 -19.03 -9.59
CA LEU A 469 -55.34 -18.45 -10.68
C LEU A 469 -55.98 -18.68 -12.06
N GLN A 470 -55.92 -17.64 -12.89
CA GLN A 470 -56.22 -17.60 -14.32
C GLN A 470 -54.94 -17.23 -15.09
N SER A 471 -54.95 -17.37 -16.42
CA SER A 471 -53.77 -17.15 -17.28
C SER A 471 -53.17 -15.74 -17.13
N ASP A 472 -54.03 -14.74 -17.01
CA ASP A 472 -53.64 -13.32 -17.05
C ASP A 472 -53.30 -12.77 -15.66
N ASP A 473 -53.53 -13.57 -14.60
CA ASP A 473 -53.37 -13.14 -13.22
C ASP A 473 -51.90 -12.90 -12.84
N ILE A 474 -50.95 -13.58 -13.50
CA ILE A 474 -49.52 -13.39 -13.21
C ILE A 474 -49.09 -11.96 -13.57
N GLU A 475 -49.54 -11.43 -14.70
CA GLU A 475 -49.27 -10.05 -15.13
C GLU A 475 -49.95 -9.03 -14.22
N LEU A 476 -51.17 -9.32 -13.76
CA LEU A 476 -51.87 -8.48 -12.78
C LEU A 476 -51.14 -8.41 -11.44
N ILE A 477 -50.59 -9.53 -10.97
CA ILE A 477 -49.77 -9.59 -9.75
C ILE A 477 -48.46 -8.82 -9.95
N GLU A 478 -47.77 -9.02 -11.08
CA GLU A 478 -46.53 -8.30 -11.42
C GLU A 478 -46.76 -6.79 -11.39
N LYS A 479 -47.81 -6.32 -12.07
CA LYS A 479 -48.18 -4.91 -12.10
C LYS A 479 -48.47 -4.35 -10.71
N PHE A 480 -49.28 -5.07 -9.92
CA PHE A 480 -49.57 -4.65 -8.54
C PHE A 480 -48.30 -4.54 -7.68
N LEU A 481 -47.38 -5.50 -7.80
CA LEU A 481 -46.11 -5.48 -7.07
C LEU A 481 -45.25 -4.28 -7.50
N VAL A 482 -45.08 -4.05 -8.80
CA VAL A 482 -44.31 -2.91 -9.33
C VAL A 482 -44.89 -1.58 -8.84
N ASP A 483 -46.20 -1.37 -8.98
CA ASP A 483 -46.88 -0.13 -8.60
C ASP A 483 -46.77 0.19 -7.10
N ASN A 484 -46.59 -0.83 -6.25
CA ASN A 484 -46.53 -0.68 -4.80
C ASN A 484 -45.13 -0.89 -4.19
N TYR A 485 -44.10 -1.07 -5.02
CA TYR A 485 -42.72 -1.34 -4.56
C TYR A 485 -42.20 -0.26 -3.60
N GLU A 486 -42.28 1.01 -3.99
CA GLU A 486 -41.78 2.16 -3.21
C GLU A 486 -42.44 2.23 -1.82
N HIS A 487 -43.75 1.99 -1.75
CA HIS A 487 -44.51 2.06 -0.51
C HIS A 487 -44.04 1.02 0.52
N TYR A 488 -43.82 -0.23 0.11
CA TYR A 488 -43.48 -1.31 1.04
C TYR A 488 -41.98 -1.48 1.26
N MET A 489 -41.17 -1.30 0.22
CA MET A 489 -39.74 -1.64 0.26
C MET A 489 -38.86 -0.43 0.60
N VAL A 490 -39.25 0.79 0.20
CA VAL A 490 -38.49 2.03 0.46
C VAL A 490 -39.04 2.74 1.70
N ASN A 491 -40.35 3.00 1.73
CA ASN A 491 -41.01 3.73 2.84
C ASN A 491 -41.32 2.86 4.08
N LYS A 492 -40.85 1.60 4.10
CA LYS A 492 -40.97 0.65 5.22
C LYS A 492 -42.41 0.47 5.75
N GLY A 493 -43.39 0.33 4.86
CA GLY A 493 -44.80 0.09 5.24
C GLY A 493 -45.00 -1.08 6.22
N GLN A 494 -46.00 -0.98 7.08
CA GLN A 494 -46.27 -1.91 8.19
C GLN A 494 -46.45 -3.38 7.75
N TYR A 495 -46.91 -3.61 6.52
CA TYR A 495 -47.16 -4.94 5.96
C TYR A 495 -46.05 -5.47 5.04
N ARG A 496 -44.83 -4.91 5.13
CA ARG A 496 -43.66 -5.29 4.30
C ARG A 496 -43.40 -6.79 4.23
N SER A 497 -43.55 -7.52 5.33
CA SER A 497 -43.33 -8.97 5.34
C SER A 497 -44.34 -9.74 4.47
N TYR A 498 -45.60 -9.28 4.40
CA TYR A 498 -46.62 -9.87 3.54
C TYR A 498 -46.38 -9.52 2.06
N TYR A 499 -45.95 -8.29 1.79
CA TYR A 499 -45.51 -7.91 0.46
C TYR A 499 -44.37 -8.80 -0.04
N ARG A 500 -43.34 -9.04 0.78
CA ARG A 500 -42.22 -9.96 0.44
C ARG A 500 -42.70 -11.40 0.18
N LYS A 501 -43.68 -11.89 0.93
CA LYS A 501 -44.31 -13.20 0.69
C LYS A 501 -45.00 -13.25 -0.66
N LEU A 502 -45.73 -12.20 -1.03
CA LEU A 502 -46.39 -12.12 -2.33
C LEU A 502 -45.36 -12.07 -3.47
N VAL A 503 -44.24 -11.37 -3.31
CA VAL A 503 -43.12 -11.41 -4.27
C VAL A 503 -42.55 -12.82 -4.42
N CYS A 504 -42.34 -13.55 -3.31
CA CYS A 504 -41.88 -14.94 -3.37
C CYS A 504 -42.92 -15.88 -4.02
N TYR A 505 -44.21 -15.61 -3.81
CA TYR A 505 -45.28 -16.36 -4.47
C TYR A 505 -45.31 -16.09 -5.98
N TYR A 506 -45.16 -14.83 -6.39
CA TYR A 506 -45.02 -14.44 -7.78
C TYR A 506 -43.80 -15.09 -8.45
N ASP A 507 -42.64 -15.07 -7.77
CA ASP A 507 -41.41 -15.75 -8.23
C ASP A 507 -41.64 -17.26 -8.42
N LEU A 508 -42.36 -17.92 -7.50
CA LEU A 508 -42.78 -19.31 -7.64
C LEU A 508 -43.74 -19.52 -8.82
N LEU A 509 -44.71 -18.63 -9.05
CA LEU A 509 -45.66 -18.78 -10.16
C LEU A 509 -45.01 -18.59 -11.53
N LYS A 510 -44.10 -17.62 -11.66
CA LYS A 510 -43.48 -17.26 -12.95
C LYS A 510 -42.27 -18.13 -13.27
N TYR A 511 -41.46 -18.49 -12.27
CA TYR A 511 -40.18 -19.16 -12.46
C TYR A 511 -40.08 -20.52 -11.73
N GLY A 512 -41.10 -20.93 -10.98
CA GLY A 512 -41.13 -22.21 -10.27
C GLY A 512 -40.98 -23.42 -11.18
N PHE A 513 -40.48 -24.52 -10.62
CA PHE A 513 -40.35 -25.83 -11.24
C PHE A 513 -40.57 -26.95 -10.22
#